data_AF-A0A929I7P0-F1
#
_entry.id   AF-A0A929I7P0-F1
#
_cell.length_a   1.000
_cell.length_b   1.000
_cell.length_c   1.000
_cell.angle_alpha   90.00
_cell.angle_beta   90.00
_cell.angle_gamma   90.00
#
_symmetry.space_group_name_H-M   'P 1'
#
loop_
_entity.id
_entity.type
_entity.pdbx_description
1 polymer ?
#
loop_
_entity_poly.entity_id
_entity_poly.type
_entity_poly.pdbx_seq_one_letter_code
_entity_poly.pdbx_strand_id
1 'polypeptide(L)'
;MAAIFSMLVVVPASAKTMYITDVLWITLRTGPSNEHKVVGMLKSNEEVEVLEEQEDWTKVRLKNGKEGYALSRFLTSDVPKSLVISGLQRRVEKLKGEISSLKEVKKRLGESKLELGSSLSSREKELAKLKRDYEELKSGSAEYIKVK
;
A
#
# COMPACT_ATOMS: atom_id res chain seq x y z
N MET A 1 57.70 42.69 -28.37
CA MET A 1 57.62 41.32 -27.80
C MET A 1 56.24 41.18 -27.19
N ALA A 2 55.25 40.73 -27.96
CA ALA A 2 53.86 40.60 -27.49
C ALA A 2 53.61 39.12 -27.18
N ALA A 3 53.59 38.77 -25.90
CA ALA A 3 53.28 37.43 -25.45
C ALA A 3 51.77 37.21 -25.56
N ILE A 4 51.33 36.42 -26.54
CA ILE A 4 49.95 35.96 -26.65
C ILE A 4 49.75 34.88 -25.60
N PHE A 5 49.13 35.24 -24.48
CA PHE A 5 48.77 34.33 -23.40
C PHE A 5 47.51 33.56 -23.82
N SER A 6 47.69 32.38 -24.39
CA SER A 6 46.58 31.48 -24.74
C SER A 6 45.97 30.91 -23.45
N MET A 7 44.83 31.46 -23.04
CA MET A 7 44.08 31.04 -21.87
C MET A 7 43.26 29.79 -22.23
N LEU A 8 43.70 28.63 -21.75
CA LEU A 8 43.01 27.36 -21.90
C LEU A 8 41.76 27.35 -21.01
N VAL A 9 40.58 27.55 -21.57
CA VAL A 9 39.31 27.41 -20.85
C VAL A 9 38.99 25.93 -20.70
N VAL A 10 39.18 25.39 -19.49
CA VAL A 10 38.73 24.03 -19.15
C VAL A 10 37.24 24.08 -18.86
N VAL A 11 36.42 23.62 -19.80
CA VAL A 11 34.98 23.45 -19.58
C VAL A 11 34.77 22.14 -18.81
N PRO A 12 34.16 22.14 -17.61
CA PRO A 12 33.87 20.92 -16.89
C PRO A 12 32.83 20.10 -17.66
N ALA A 13 33.22 18.91 -18.13
CA ALA A 13 32.28 17.95 -18.70
C ALA A 13 31.42 17.35 -17.58
N SER A 14 30.16 17.76 -17.47
CA SER A 14 29.22 17.12 -16.54
C SER A 14 28.80 15.74 -17.06
N ALA A 15 29.27 14.68 -16.41
CA ALA A 15 28.82 13.32 -16.72
C ALA A 15 27.43 13.07 -16.11
N LYS A 16 26.50 12.52 -16.92
CA LYS A 16 25.14 12.16 -16.49
C LYS A 16 25.09 10.68 -16.13
N THR A 17 24.78 10.37 -14.86
CA THR A 17 24.51 8.99 -14.43
C THR A 17 23.14 8.55 -14.93
N MET A 18 23.08 7.39 -15.56
CA MET A 18 21.87 6.77 -16.08
C MET A 18 21.78 5.32 -15.58
N TYR A 19 20.57 4.79 -15.46
CA TYR A 19 20.34 3.39 -15.09
C TYR A 19 19.88 2.59 -16.30
N ILE A 20 20.27 1.33 -16.37
CA ILE A 20 19.75 0.37 -17.35
C ILE A 20 18.38 -0.09 -16.86
N THR A 21 17.41 -0.15 -17.76
CA THR A 21 16.05 -0.61 -17.44
C THR A 21 15.96 -2.14 -17.48
N ASP A 22 15.30 -2.76 -16.51
CA ASP A 22 15.06 -4.21 -16.48
C ASP A 22 13.94 -4.70 -17.43
N VAL A 23 13.67 -3.95 -18.50
CA VAL A 23 12.64 -4.31 -19.48
C VAL A 23 13.26 -5.18 -20.57
N LEU A 24 12.97 -6.48 -20.51
CA LEU A 24 13.34 -7.46 -21.51
C LEU A 24 12.13 -7.79 -22.38
N TRP A 25 12.41 -8.06 -23.66
CA TRP A 25 11.47 -8.68 -24.58
C TRP A 25 12.11 -9.93 -25.17
N ILE A 26 11.40 -11.06 -25.13
CA ILE A 26 11.86 -12.33 -25.69
C ILE A 26 10.90 -12.82 -26.76
N THR A 27 11.39 -13.59 -27.72
CA THR A 27 10.57 -14.13 -28.82
C THR A 27 9.84 -15.40 -28.38
N LEU A 28 8.57 -15.52 -28.73
CA LEU A 28 7.83 -16.77 -28.74
C LEU A 28 7.89 -17.37 -30.16
N ARG A 29 8.32 -18.61 -30.30
CA ARG A 29 8.54 -19.28 -31.59
C ARG A 29 7.65 -20.50 -31.78
N THR A 30 7.52 -20.94 -33.03
CA THR A 30 6.75 -22.15 -33.40
C THR A 30 7.42 -23.46 -32.99
N GLY A 31 8.73 -23.48 -32.72
CA GLY A 31 9.49 -24.66 -32.33
C GLY A 31 10.80 -24.32 -31.61
N PRO A 32 11.51 -25.34 -31.08
CA PRO A 32 12.67 -25.18 -30.19
C PRO A 32 13.98 -24.92 -30.96
N SER A 33 13.98 -23.91 -31.86
CA SER A 33 15.22 -23.45 -32.49
C SER A 33 15.10 -22.02 -33.02
N ASN A 34 16.24 -21.40 -33.32
CA ASN A 34 16.30 -20.07 -33.92
C ASN A 34 15.81 -20.01 -35.38
N GLU A 35 15.62 -21.15 -36.02
CA GLU A 35 15.11 -21.26 -37.39
C GLU A 35 13.58 -21.21 -37.45
N HIS A 36 12.91 -21.51 -36.33
CA HIS A 36 11.46 -21.52 -36.25
C HIS A 36 10.89 -20.10 -36.25
N LYS A 37 9.75 -19.93 -36.94
CA LYS A 37 9.06 -18.64 -37.07
C LYS A 37 8.68 -18.06 -35.70
N VAL A 38 8.91 -16.76 -35.53
CA VAL A 38 8.43 -15.97 -34.39
C VAL A 38 6.92 -15.73 -34.52
N VAL A 39 6.17 -16.06 -33.47
CA VAL A 39 4.71 -15.94 -33.39
C VAL A 39 4.23 -14.94 -32.34
N GLY A 40 5.15 -14.39 -31.55
CA GLY A 40 4.87 -13.38 -30.56
C GLY A 40 6.12 -12.86 -29.86
N MET A 41 5.93 -11.86 -29.02
CA MET A 41 6.94 -11.31 -28.12
C MET A 41 6.38 -11.36 -26.71
N LEU A 42 7.19 -11.80 -25.77
CA LEU A 42 6.87 -11.84 -24.34
C LEU A 42 7.66 -10.75 -23.63
N LYS A 43 7.01 -10.05 -22.71
CA LYS A 43 7.66 -8.99 -21.92
C LYS A 43 8.13 -9.52 -20.56
N SER A 44 9.16 -8.92 -19.97
CA SER A 44 9.48 -9.14 -18.55
C SER A 44 8.24 -9.09 -17.67
N ASN A 45 8.18 -10.01 -16.71
CA ASN A 45 7.09 -10.17 -15.73
C ASN A 45 5.77 -10.71 -16.29
N GLU A 46 5.72 -11.05 -17.58
CA GLU A 46 4.58 -11.76 -18.15
C GLU A 46 4.55 -13.20 -17.62
N GLU A 47 3.40 -13.59 -17.09
CA GLU A 47 3.17 -14.93 -16.56
C GLU A 47 2.77 -15.88 -17.69
N VAL A 48 3.40 -17.04 -17.72
CA VAL A 48 3.17 -18.09 -18.72
C VAL A 48 2.97 -19.43 -18.02
N GLU A 49 2.16 -20.29 -18.62
CA GLU A 49 2.00 -21.68 -18.18
C GLU A 49 3.03 -22.55 -18.92
N VAL A 50 3.82 -23.32 -18.18
CA VAL A 50 4.80 -24.26 -18.77
C VAL A 50 4.08 -25.55 -19.17
N LEU A 51 4.23 -25.95 -20.43
CA LEU A 51 3.63 -27.16 -21.00
C LEU A 51 4.66 -28.29 -21.16
N GLU A 52 5.88 -27.94 -21.56
CA GLU A 52 6.96 -28.89 -21.82
C GLU A 52 8.32 -28.19 -21.65
N GLU A 53 9.25 -28.81 -20.93
CA GLU A 53 10.61 -28.33 -20.75
C GLU A 53 11.61 -29.15 -21.58
N GLN A 54 12.44 -28.45 -22.35
CA GLN A 54 13.60 -28.99 -23.05
C GLN A 54 14.84 -28.18 -22.62
N GLU A 55 16.04 -28.62 -23.01
CA GLU A 55 17.32 -28.07 -22.53
C GLU A 55 17.40 -26.54 -22.71
N ASP A 56 17.29 -26.05 -23.95
CA ASP A 56 17.37 -24.61 -24.25
C ASP A 56 16.01 -23.92 -24.41
N TRP A 57 14.94 -24.70 -24.59
CA TRP A 57 13.61 -24.20 -24.94
C TRP A 57 12.53 -24.79 -24.06
N THR A 58 11.55 -23.96 -23.71
CA THR A 58 10.36 -24.35 -22.97
C THR A 58 9.14 -24.03 -23.82
N LYS A 59 8.26 -25.02 -24.00
CA LYS A 59 6.93 -24.79 -24.55
C LYS A 59 6.05 -24.17 -23.49
N VAL A 60 5.44 -23.04 -23.80
CA VAL A 60 4.60 -22.28 -22.89
C VAL A 60 3.26 -21.92 -23.52
N ARG A 61 2.25 -21.70 -22.66
CA ARG A 61 0.94 -21.15 -23.02
C ARG A 61 0.76 -19.78 -22.39
N LEU A 62 0.32 -18.83 -23.20
CA LEU A 62 -0.02 -17.47 -22.79
C LEU A 62 -1.45 -17.40 -22.24
N LYS A 63 -1.76 -16.34 -21.48
CA LYS A 63 -3.12 -16.08 -20.95
C LYS A 63 -4.20 -15.99 -22.03
N ASN A 64 -3.82 -15.60 -23.24
CA ASN A 64 -4.73 -15.55 -24.40
C ASN A 64 -4.89 -16.91 -25.11
N GLY A 65 -4.33 -17.99 -24.56
CA GLY A 65 -4.38 -19.35 -25.11
C GLY A 65 -3.36 -19.65 -26.21
N LYS A 66 -2.56 -18.67 -26.66
CA LYS A 66 -1.51 -18.92 -27.67
C LYS A 66 -0.38 -19.74 -27.06
N GLU A 67 0.09 -20.73 -27.81
CA GLU A 67 1.23 -21.57 -27.44
C GLU A 67 2.45 -21.30 -28.32
N GLY A 68 3.62 -21.59 -27.78
CA GLY A 68 4.89 -21.58 -28.53
C GLY A 68 6.08 -21.87 -27.62
N TYR A 69 7.28 -21.75 -28.18
CA TYR A 69 8.54 -22.02 -27.50
C TYR A 69 9.27 -20.71 -27.14
N ALA A 70 9.72 -20.62 -25.90
CA ALA A 70 10.55 -19.54 -25.38
C ALA A 70 11.88 -20.11 -24.86
N LEU A 71 12.93 -19.29 -24.80
CA LEU A 71 14.23 -19.73 -24.27
C LEU A 71 14.14 -19.94 -22.75
N SER A 72 14.53 -21.13 -22.28
CA SER A 72 14.39 -21.55 -20.87
C SER A 72 15.11 -20.62 -19.91
N ARG A 73 16.29 -20.09 -20.30
CA ARG A 73 17.11 -19.16 -19.48
C ARG A 73 16.43 -17.86 -19.07
N PHE A 74 15.32 -17.49 -19.70
CA PHE A 74 14.56 -16.28 -19.36
C PHE A 74 13.28 -16.57 -18.58
N LEU A 75 13.00 -17.84 -18.30
CA LEU A 75 11.89 -18.27 -17.47
C LEU A 75 12.41 -18.52 -16.05
N THR A 76 11.59 -18.18 -15.06
CA THR A 76 11.89 -18.43 -13.65
C THR A 76 10.60 -18.76 -12.91
N SER A 77 10.70 -19.66 -11.94
CA SER A 77 9.61 -19.97 -11.01
C SER A 77 9.45 -18.92 -9.92
N ASP A 78 10.50 -18.11 -9.67
CA ASP A 78 10.45 -17.04 -8.69
C ASP A 78 9.64 -15.86 -9.19
N VAL A 79 8.77 -15.31 -8.34
CA VAL A 79 8.03 -14.08 -8.67
C VAL A 79 9.02 -12.93 -8.90
N PRO A 80 8.98 -12.27 -10.06
CA PRO A 80 9.88 -11.16 -10.36
C PRO A 80 9.87 -10.08 -9.29
N LYS A 81 11.06 -9.64 -8.86
CA LYS A 81 11.23 -8.65 -7.78
C LYS A 81 10.47 -7.34 -8.04
N SER A 82 10.38 -6.93 -9.30
CA SER A 82 9.61 -5.77 -9.75
C SER A 82 8.12 -5.86 -9.35
N LEU A 83 7.50 -7.03 -9.47
CA LEU A 83 6.12 -7.30 -9.05
C LEU A 83 6.00 -7.30 -7.53
N VAL A 84 6.97 -7.89 -6.83
CA VAL A 84 7.02 -7.89 -5.35
C VAL A 84 7.10 -6.45 -4.83
N ILE A 85 8.01 -5.64 -5.36
CA ILE A 85 8.18 -4.22 -4.97
C ILE A 85 6.88 -3.45 -5.22
N SER A 86 6.26 -3.63 -6.38
CA SER A 86 4.97 -3.00 -6.71
C SER A 86 3.88 -3.39 -5.72
N GLY A 87 3.82 -4.67 -5.34
CA GLY A 87 2.89 -5.19 -4.33
C GLY A 87 3.15 -4.61 -2.94
N LEU A 88 4.41 -4.53 -2.52
CA LEU A 88 4.82 -3.95 -1.24
C LEU A 88 4.50 -2.45 -1.18
N GLN A 89 4.73 -1.70 -2.24
CA GLN A 89 4.36 -0.27 -2.32
C GLN A 89 2.85 -0.08 -2.11
N ARG A 90 2.01 -0.89 -2.77
CA ARG A 90 0.55 -0.85 -2.55
C ARG A 90 0.17 -1.16 -1.09
N ARG A 91 0.83 -2.15 -0.47
CA ARG A 91 0.59 -2.50 0.94
C ARG A 91 1.01 -1.37 1.87
N VAL A 92 2.17 -0.75 1.65
CA VAL A 92 2.64 0.40 2.42
C VAL A 92 1.62 1.54 2.37
N GLU A 93 1.10 1.84 1.18
CA GLU A 93 0.16 2.94 1.04
C GLU A 93 -1.21 2.66 1.69
N LYS A 94 -1.68 1.41 1.57
CA LYS A 94 -2.87 0.96 2.31
C LYS A 94 -2.69 1.06 3.82
N LEU A 95 -1.57 0.54 4.34
CA LEU A 95 -1.29 0.55 5.78
C LEU A 95 -1.15 1.98 6.33
N LYS A 96 -0.55 2.90 5.57
CA LYS A 96 -0.53 4.33 5.95
C LYS A 96 -1.93 4.91 6.05
N GLY A 97 -2.81 4.58 5.10
CA GLY A 97 -4.21 5.00 5.15
C GLY A 97 -4.97 4.41 6.34
N GLU A 98 -4.76 3.14 6.65
CA GLU A 98 -5.33 2.50 7.84
C GLU A 98 -4.82 3.17 9.12
N ILE A 99 -3.50 3.41 9.24
CA ILE A 99 -2.90 4.11 10.39
C ILE A 99 -3.50 5.50 10.58
N SER A 100 -3.71 6.28 9.51
CA SER A 100 -4.31 7.61 9.63
C SER A 100 -5.77 7.53 10.11
N SER A 101 -6.57 6.61 9.56
CA SER A 101 -7.95 6.40 10.02
C SER A 101 -8.02 5.94 11.49
N LEU A 102 -7.15 5.01 11.90
CA LEU A 102 -7.09 4.50 13.26
C LEU A 102 -6.69 5.59 14.24
N LYS A 103 -5.78 6.48 13.84
CA LYS A 103 -5.39 7.65 14.65
C LYS A 103 -6.59 8.57 14.89
N GLU A 104 -7.39 8.85 13.86
CA GLU A 104 -8.60 9.68 13.98
C GLU A 104 -9.67 9.00 14.85
N VAL A 105 -9.90 7.70 14.67
CA VAL A 105 -10.84 6.93 15.51
C VAL A 105 -10.39 6.95 16.98
N LYS A 106 -9.10 6.73 17.25
CA LYS A 106 -8.54 6.78 18.61
C LYS A 106 -8.75 8.16 19.25
N LYS A 107 -8.54 9.24 18.49
CA LYS A 107 -8.75 10.61 18.95
C LYS A 107 -10.21 10.84 19.33
N ARG A 108 -11.14 10.54 18.41
CA ARG A 108 -12.59 10.68 18.64
C ARG A 108 -13.08 9.85 19.83
N LEU A 109 -12.57 8.63 19.97
CA LEU A 109 -12.89 7.78 21.10
C LEU A 109 -12.43 8.38 22.43
N GLY A 110 -11.25 9.01 22.45
CA GLY A 110 -10.74 9.73 23.61
C GLY A 110 -11.62 10.93 23.98
N GLU A 111 -12.00 11.74 23.00
CA GLU A 111 -12.90 12.89 23.18
C GLU A 111 -14.27 12.45 23.70
N SER A 112 -14.87 11.42 23.09
CA SER A 112 -16.15 10.85 23.54
C SER A 112 -16.06 10.30 24.96
N LYS A 113 -14.98 9.60 25.32
CA LYS A 113 -14.78 9.09 26.68
C LYS A 113 -14.74 10.23 27.72
N LEU A 114 -14.11 11.35 27.39
CA LEU A 114 -14.07 12.53 28.27
C LEU A 114 -15.46 13.14 28.45
N GLU A 115 -16.22 13.27 27.35
CA GLU A 115 -17.59 13.81 27.35
C GLU A 115 -18.58 12.91 28.13
N LEU A 116 -18.48 11.60 27.97
CA LEU A 116 -19.27 10.65 28.76
C LEU A 116 -18.94 10.76 30.25
N GLY A 117 -17.66 10.92 30.61
CA GLY A 117 -17.24 11.10 32.00
C GLY A 117 -17.81 12.37 32.65
N SER A 118 -17.80 13.49 31.93
CA SER A 118 -18.40 14.74 32.43
C SER A 118 -19.93 14.64 32.54
N SER A 119 -20.58 14.01 31.57
CA SER A 119 -22.02 13.77 31.57
C SER A 119 -22.46 12.88 32.74
N LEU A 120 -21.72 11.80 33.01
CA LEU A 120 -21.97 10.94 34.17
C LEU A 120 -21.86 11.72 35.48
N SER A 121 -20.81 12.52 35.66
CA SER A 121 -20.65 13.35 36.86
C SER A 121 -21.81 14.36 37.04
N SER A 122 -22.28 14.99 35.96
CA SER A 122 -23.43 15.89 36.02
C SER A 122 -24.71 15.16 36.43
N ARG A 123 -24.96 13.98 35.84
CA ARG A 123 -26.13 13.15 36.18
C ARG A 123 -26.09 12.63 37.61
N GLU A 124 -24.92 12.26 38.12
CA GLU A 124 -24.74 11.90 39.53
C GLU A 124 -25.11 13.07 40.46
N LYS A 125 -24.67 14.29 40.14
CA LYS A 125 -25.04 15.50 40.90
C LYS A 125 -26.54 15.80 40.84
N GLU A 126 -27.15 15.69 39.67
CA GLU A 126 -28.59 15.87 39.49
C GLU A 126 -29.39 14.83 40.28
N LEU A 127 -29.01 13.56 40.22
CA LEU A 127 -29.64 12.49 41.01
C LEU A 127 -29.48 12.74 42.52
N ALA A 128 -28.30 13.20 42.97
CA ALA A 128 -28.07 13.55 44.37
C ALA A 128 -28.90 14.76 44.83
N LYS A 129 -29.15 15.73 43.95
CA LYS A 129 -30.04 16.87 44.22
C LYS A 129 -31.49 16.43 44.26
N LEU A 130 -31.96 15.72 43.24
CA LEU A 130 -33.33 15.24 43.16
C LEU A 130 -33.71 14.35 44.35
N LYS A 131 -32.80 13.49 44.82
CA LYS A 131 -33.00 12.71 46.04
C LYS A 131 -33.18 13.59 47.29
N ARG A 132 -32.38 14.65 47.44
CA ARG A 132 -32.51 15.60 48.55
C ARG A 132 -33.84 16.34 48.49
N ASP A 133 -34.16 16.91 47.32
CA ASP A 133 -35.41 17.65 47.09
C ASP A 133 -36.64 16.75 47.35
N TYR A 134 -36.58 15.47 46.95
CA TYR A 134 -37.63 14.49 47.23
C TYR A 134 -37.82 14.21 48.73
N GLU A 135 -36.72 13.97 49.47
CA GLU A 135 -36.80 13.75 50.92
C GLU A 135 -37.28 15.00 51.67
N GLU A 136 -36.89 16.20 51.23
CA GLU A 136 -37.37 17.47 51.79
C GLU A 136 -38.88 17.64 51.59
N LEU A 137 -39.39 17.45 50.37
CA LEU A 137 -40.83 17.52 50.07
C LEU A 137 -41.62 16.46 50.85
N LYS A 138 -41.09 15.24 50.97
CA LYS A 138 -41.71 14.15 51.75
C LYS A 138 -41.77 14.49 53.24
N SER A 139 -40.71 15.05 53.82
CA SER A 139 -40.70 15.48 55.21
C SER A 139 -41.64 16.67 55.46
N GLY A 140 -41.58 17.70 54.61
CA GLY A 140 -42.42 18.89 54.75
C GLY A 140 -43.92 18.61 54.59
N SER A 141 -44.28 17.71 53.66
CA SER A 141 -45.68 17.26 53.53
C SER A 141 -46.16 16.44 54.73
N ALA A 142 -45.30 15.60 55.32
CA ALA A 142 -45.62 14.88 56.54
C ALA A 142 -45.78 15.80 57.76
N GLU A 143 -45.03 16.91 57.81
CA GLU A 143 -45.13 17.92 58.86
C GLU A 143 -46.38 18.80 58.71
N TYR A 144 -46.73 19.21 57.49
CA TYR A 144 -47.96 19.96 57.20
C TYR A 144 -49.24 19.22 57.65
N ILE A 145 -49.28 17.89 57.45
CA ILE A 145 -50.43 17.07 57.86
C ILE A 145 -50.58 16.99 59.40
N LYS A 146 -49.50 17.18 60.17
CA LYS A 146 -49.54 17.14 61.64
C LYS A 146 -50.01 18.45 62.29
N VAL A 147 -49.94 19.57 61.58
CA VAL A 147 -50.23 20.91 62.12
C VAL A 147 -51.68 21.35 61.80
N LYS A 148 -52.46 20.51 61.11
CA LYS A 148 -53.85 20.77 60.72
C LYS A 148 -54.79 19.80 61.42
#